data_AF-A0A8T5DF43-F1
#
_entry.id   AF-A0A8T5DF43-F1
#
_cell.length_a   1.000
_cell.length_b   1.000
_cell.length_c   1.000
_cell.angle_alpha   90.00
_cell.angle_beta   90.00
_cell.angle_gamma   90.00
#
_symmetry.space_group_name_H-M   'P 1'
#
loop_
_entity.id
_entity.type
_entity.pdbx_description
1 polymer ?
#
loop_
_entity_poly.entity_id
_entity_poly.type
_entity_poly.pdbx_seq_one_letter_code
_entity_poly.pdbx_strand_id
1 'polypeptide(L)' 'METVHQTKMVKIKKFLKETYRVLKITRKPNKEEYLTTTKITGIGAAIIGSIGFVIFMLKQLLLG' A
#
# COMPACT_ATOMS: atom_id res chain seq x y z
N MET A 1 30.67 8.47 29.35
CA MET A 1 29.67 7.62 28.66
C MET A 1 28.72 8.47 27.79
N GLU A 2 29.25 9.38 26.94
CA GLU A 2 28.43 10.39 26.23
C GLU A 2 28.47 10.31 24.69
N THR A 3 29.24 9.41 24.08
CA THR A 3 29.52 9.44 22.63
C THR A 3 28.52 8.69 21.75
N VAL A 4 27.55 7.96 22.32
CA VAL A 4 26.66 7.07 21.55
C VAL A 4 25.43 7.79 20.96
N HIS A 5 24.99 8.90 21.54
CA HIS A 5 23.76 9.59 21.12
C HIS A 5 23.91 10.41 19.83
N GLN A 6 25.10 10.96 19.54
CA GLN A 6 25.34 11.78 18.34
C GLN A 6 25.24 10.93 17.05
N THR A 7 25.72 9.68 17.08
CA THR A 7 25.71 8.77 15.93
C THR A 7 24.30 8.38 15.48
N LYS A 8 23.34 8.21 16.40
CA LYS A 8 21.95 7.85 16.03
C LYS A 8 21.27 8.97 15.25
N MET A 9 21.38 10.21 15.72
CA MET A 9 20.74 11.36 15.09
C MET A 9 21.33 11.66 13.70
N VAL A 10 22.64 11.55 13.54
CA VAL A 10 23.32 11.71 12.24
C VAL A 10 22.94 10.60 11.26
N LYS A 11 22.86 9.34 11.73
CA LYS A 11 22.42 8.21 10.90
C LYS A 11 20.99 8.41 10.41
N ILE A 12 20.04 8.73 11.29
CA ILE A 12 18.62 8.94 10.91
C ILE A 12 18.48 10.07 9.90
N LYS A 13 19.16 11.21 10.10
CA LYS A 13 19.15 12.32 9.14
C LYS A 13 19.72 11.91 7.78
N LYS A 14 20.76 11.08 7.76
CA LYS A 14 21.34 10.53 6.53
C LYS A 14 20.37 9.57 5.82
N PHE A 15 19.74 8.65 6.56
CA PHE A 15 18.72 7.74 6.03
C PHE A 15 17.52 8.49 5.43
N LEU A 16 16.96 9.46 6.15
CA LEU A 16 15.87 10.32 5.64
C LEU A 16 16.26 11.04 4.34
N LYS A 17 17.48 11.57 4.27
CA LYS A 17 18.00 12.26 3.08
C LYS A 17 18.16 11.31 1.88
N GLU A 18 18.62 10.09 2.12
CA GLU A 18 18.76 9.05 1.09
C GLU A 18 17.38 8.56 0.61
N THR A 19 16.46 8.27 1.52
CA THR A 19 15.07 7.88 1.20
C THR A 19 14.35 8.98 0.40
N TYR A 20 14.53 10.25 0.75
CA TYR A 20 13.94 11.37 0.00
C TYR A 20 14.45 11.42 -1.44
N ARG A 21 15.74 11.15 -1.68
CA ARG A 21 16.30 11.11 -3.04
C ARG A 21 15.70 9.97 -3.84
N VAL A 22 15.54 8.79 -3.25
CA VAL A 22 14.88 7.64 -3.90
C VAL A 22 13.42 7.96 -4.24
N LEU A 23 12.67 8.51 -3.28
CA LEU A 23 11.27 8.88 -3.49
C LEU A 23 11.12 9.91 -4.62
N LYS A 24 12.06 10.86 -4.75
CA LYS A 24 12.07 11.84 -5.84
C LYS A 24 12.40 11.23 -7.22
N ILE A 25 13.14 10.11 -7.27
CA ILE A 25 13.48 9.40 -8.51
C ILE A 25 12.32 8.51 -8.96
N THR A 26 11.42 8.11 -8.05
CA THR A 26 10.23 7.34 -8.44
C THR A 26 9.33 8.13 -9.38
N ARG A 27 8.87 7.49 -10.46
CA ARG A 27 7.95 8.08 -11.41
C ARG A 27 6.59 8.25 -10.75
N LYS A 28 6.16 9.50 -10.56
CA LYS A 28 4.79 9.80 -10.12
C LYS A 28 3.82 9.27 -11.19
N PRO A 29 2.81 8.45 -10.82
CA PRO A 29 1.90 7.88 -11.81
C PRO A 29 1.14 8.99 -12.54
N ASN A 30 0.96 8.84 -13.85
CA ASN A 30 0.08 9.74 -14.60
C ASN A 30 -1.38 9.48 -14.21
N LYS A 31 -2.25 10.48 -14.37
CA LYS A 31 -3.68 10.35 -14.03
C LYS A 31 -4.35 9.18 -14.78
N GLU A 32 -3.98 8.98 -16.04
CA GLU A 32 -4.51 7.90 -16.89
C GLU A 32 -4.04 6.52 -16.43
N GLU A 33 -2.75 6.36 -16.11
CA GLU A 33 -2.19 5.11 -15.56
C GLU A 33 -2.88 4.77 -14.24
N TYR A 34 -3.02 5.74 -13.34
CA TYR A 34 -3.69 5.57 -12.05
C TYR A 34 -5.15 5.11 -12.21
N LEU A 35 -5.90 5.77 -13.09
CA LEU A 35 -7.30 5.41 -13.36
C LEU A 35 -7.40 4.01 -13.98
N THR A 36 -6.49 3.65 -14.87
CA THR A 36 -6.48 2.33 -15.50
C THR A 36 -6.21 1.23 -14.48
N THR A 37 -5.18 1.38 -13.65
CA THR A 37 -4.89 0.44 -12.56
C THR A 37 -6.05 0.36 -11.58
N THR A 38 -6.60 1.50 -11.15
CA THR A 38 -7.72 1.54 -10.18
C THR A 38 -8.97 0.85 -10.74
N LYS A 39 -9.29 1.02 -12.03
CA LYS A 39 -10.42 0.34 -12.67
C LYS A 39 -10.23 -1.18 -12.66
N ILE A 40 -9.05 -1.66 -13.04
CA ILE A 40 -8.75 -3.10 -13.08
C ILE A 40 -8.79 -3.70 -11.67
N THR A 41 -8.13 -3.04 -10.70
CA THR A 41 -8.16 -3.48 -9.29
C THR A 41 -9.57 -3.43 -8.71
N GLY A 42 -10.35 -2.39 -9.03
CA GLY A 42 -11.73 -2.25 -8.58
C GLY A 42 -12.63 -3.37 -9.12
N ILE A 43 -12.49 -3.73 -10.40
CA ILE A 43 -13.19 -4.88 -11.01
C ILE A 43 -12.78 -6.18 -10.33
N GLY A 44 -11.48 -6.41 -10.11
CA GLY A 44 -10.99 -7.61 -9.42
C GLY A 44 -11.52 -7.73 -7.99
N ALA A 45 -11.50 -6.63 -7.23
CA ALA A 45 -12.03 -6.58 -5.87
C ALA A 45 -13.54 -6.83 -5.84
N ALA A 46 -14.30 -6.28 -6.79
CA ALA A 46 -15.74 -6.49 -6.89
C ALA A 46 -16.08 -7.95 -7.19
N ILE A 47 -15.33 -8.61 -8.09
CA ILE A 47 -15.54 -10.04 -8.42
C ILE A 47 -15.26 -10.91 -7.20
N ILE A 48 -14.09 -10.76 -6.59
CA ILE A 48 -13.69 -11.57 -5.42
C ILE A 48 -14.64 -11.32 -4.25
N GLY A 49 -14.98 -10.06 -3.99
CA GLY A 49 -15.94 -9.67 -2.95
C GLY A 49 -17.33 -10.25 -3.18
N SER A 50 -17.81 -10.24 -4.43
CA SER A 50 -19.12 -10.82 -4.78
C SER A 50 -19.14 -12.34 -4.59
N ILE A 51 -18.09 -13.04 -4.99
CA ILE A 51 -17.98 -14.49 -4.80
C ILE A 51 -17.98 -14.84 -3.31
N GLY A 52 -17.16 -14.14 -2.51
CA GLY A 52 -17.13 -14.33 -1.05
C GLY A 52 -18.47 -13.99 -0.40
N PHE A 53 -19.14 -12.94 -0.87
CA PHE A 53 -20.46 -12.53 -0.40
C PHE A 53 -21.52 -13.60 -0.69
N VAL A 54 -21.55 -14.16 -1.90
CA VAL A 54 -22.50 -15.23 -2.26
C VAL A 54 -22.28 -16.46 -1.39
N ILE A 55 -21.03 -16.89 -1.17
CA ILE A 55 -20.71 -18.04 -0.30
C ILE A 55 -21.17 -17.77 1.14
N PHE A 56 -20.89 -16.58 1.66
CA PHE A 56 -21.30 -16.20 3.01
C PHE A 56 -22.82 -16.15 3.15
N MET A 57 -23.52 -15.57 2.18
CA MET A 57 -24.97 -15.46 2.15
C MET A 57 -25.64 -16.85 2.10
N LEU A 58 -25.12 -17.76 1.26
CA LEU A 58 -25.59 -19.15 1.20
C LEU A 58 -25.35 -19.88 2.52
N LYS A 59 -24.17 -19.71 3.13
CA LYS A 59 -23.90 -20.27 4.46
C LYS A 59 -24.89 -19.71 5.49
N GLN A 60 -25.13 -18.41 5.51
CA GLN A 60 -26.03 -17.79 6.49
C GLN A 60 -27.48 -18.27 6.34
N LEU A 61 -27.93 -18.58 5.13
CA LEU A 61 -29.28 -19.09 4.87
C LEU A 61 -29.42 -20.60 5.14
N LEU A 62 -28.38 -21.40 4.90
CA LEU A 62 -28.40 -22.85 5.14
C LEU A 62 -28.09 -23.26 6.58
N LEU A 63 -27.27 -22.46 7.28
CA LEU A 63 -26.75 -22.75 8.62
C LEU A 63 -27.38 -21.86 9.70
N GLY A 64 -28.33 -21.00 9.32
CA GLY A 64 -29.19 -20.23 10.22
C GLY A 64 -30.64 -20.66 10.04
#